data_AF-A0A7S0HG51-F1
#
_entry.id   AF-A0A7S0HG51-F1
#
_cell.length_a   1.000
_cell.length_b   1.000
_cell.length_c   1.000
_cell.angle_alpha   90.00
_cell.angle_beta   90.00
_cell.angle_gamma   90.00
#
_symmetry.space_group_name_H-M   'P 1'
#
loop_
_entity.id
_entity.type
_entity.pdbx_description
1 polymer ?
#
loop_
_entity_poly.entity_id
_entity_poly.type
_entity_poly.pdbx_seq_one_letter_code
_entity_poly.pdbx_strand_id
1 'polypeptide(L)'
;TASSQPPQRPQPQSPSQPQQKQPVVQAGPNTDVELLERRSGARLSWHLWPASTAQAEEMGAPFGLLYSPMRPIDGLVRLEREPVRCSHCAGVLNPFASVDIASRRWQCSLCSSVSELPAEIAYASSRPAELQPECATIEYEMPQGPQL
;
A
#
# COMPACT_ATOMS: atom_id res chain seq x y z
N THR A 1 -35.31 -7.03 46.63
CA THR A 1 -34.15 -6.75 47.51
C THR A 1 -32.90 -7.25 46.81
N ALA A 2 -31.90 -6.37 46.68
CA ALA A 2 -30.79 -6.46 45.74
C ALA A 2 -29.84 -7.62 46.01
N SER A 3 -29.41 -8.32 44.96
CA SER A 3 -28.31 -9.30 45.00
C SER A 3 -27.00 -8.61 44.61
N SER A 4 -26.06 -8.56 45.55
CA SER A 4 -24.75 -7.89 45.42
C SER A 4 -23.72 -8.85 44.82
N GLN A 5 -23.13 -8.54 43.67
CA GLN A 5 -21.96 -9.23 43.11
C GLN A 5 -20.65 -8.70 43.74
N PRO A 6 -19.64 -9.55 43.98
CA PRO A 6 -18.34 -9.13 44.51
C PRO A 6 -17.46 -8.48 43.42
N PRO A 7 -16.54 -7.56 43.79
CA PRO A 7 -15.71 -6.84 42.83
C PRO A 7 -14.65 -7.75 42.19
N GLN A 8 -14.63 -7.80 40.85
CA GLN A 8 -13.58 -8.49 40.10
C GLN A 8 -12.25 -7.73 40.19
N ARG A 9 -11.18 -8.45 40.53
CA ARG A 9 -9.81 -7.93 40.56
C ARG A 9 -9.34 -7.68 39.12
N PRO A 10 -8.73 -6.52 38.78
CA PRO A 10 -8.25 -6.26 37.43
C PRO A 10 -7.13 -7.24 37.07
N GLN A 11 -7.26 -7.89 35.92
CA GLN A 11 -6.20 -8.75 35.37
C GLN A 11 -5.06 -7.88 34.81
N PRO A 12 -3.79 -8.25 35.02
CA PRO A 12 -2.67 -7.56 34.41
C PRO A 12 -2.69 -7.74 32.89
N GLN A 13 -2.80 -6.63 32.16
CA GLN A 13 -2.65 -6.61 30.71
C GLN A 13 -1.25 -7.09 30.33
N SER A 14 -1.18 -8.08 29.44
CA SER A 14 0.08 -8.55 28.87
C SER A 14 0.74 -7.40 28.08
N PRO A 15 2.05 -7.19 28.20
CA PRO A 15 2.71 -6.14 27.42
C PRO A 15 2.58 -6.45 25.93
N SER A 16 2.03 -5.49 25.20
CA SER A 16 1.96 -5.48 23.74
C SER A 16 3.34 -5.73 23.15
N GLN A 17 3.49 -6.82 22.41
CA GLN A 17 4.73 -7.12 21.68
C GLN A 17 5.06 -5.94 20.75
N PRO A 18 6.33 -5.51 20.68
CA PRO A 18 6.73 -4.47 19.74
C PRO A 18 6.50 -5.01 18.32
N GLN A 19 5.53 -4.40 17.64
CA GLN A 19 5.24 -4.61 16.23
C GLN A 19 6.54 -4.33 15.46
N GLN A 20 7.25 -5.38 15.05
CA GLN A 20 8.46 -5.25 14.25
C GLN A 20 8.07 -4.53 12.96
N LYS A 21 8.41 -3.24 12.86
CA LYS A 21 8.32 -2.47 11.61
C LYS A 21 9.12 -3.24 10.57
N GLN A 22 8.43 -3.94 9.68
CA GLN A 22 9.06 -4.53 8.52
C GLN A 22 9.78 -3.41 7.77
N PRO A 23 11.06 -3.57 7.41
CA PRO A 23 11.79 -2.52 6.72
C PRO A 23 11.10 -2.21 5.39
N VAL A 24 10.94 -0.91 5.14
CA VAL A 24 10.56 -0.40 3.81
C VAL A 24 11.75 -0.71 2.90
N VAL A 25 11.58 -1.71 2.03
CA VAL A 25 12.66 -2.11 1.10
C VAL A 25 12.70 -1.08 -0.01
N GLN A 26 13.67 -0.18 0.04
CA GLN A 26 13.92 0.79 -1.03
C GLN A 26 14.95 0.23 -2.03
N ALA A 27 14.82 0.64 -3.29
CA ALA A 27 15.79 0.32 -4.30
C ALA A 27 17.11 1.07 -4.05
N GLY A 28 18.24 0.36 -4.05
CA GLY A 28 19.54 0.85 -3.60
C GLY A 28 20.66 -0.19 -3.80
N PRO A 29 21.92 0.19 -3.54
CA PRO A 29 22.99 -0.79 -3.39
C PRO A 29 22.61 -1.77 -2.27
N ASN A 30 22.66 -3.08 -2.56
CA ASN A 30 22.22 -4.16 -1.68
C ASN A 30 20.70 -4.36 -1.54
N THR A 31 19.90 -3.96 -2.53
CA THR A 31 18.48 -4.34 -2.58
C THR A 31 18.31 -5.86 -2.56
N ASP A 32 17.52 -6.35 -1.60
CA ASP A 32 17.03 -7.72 -1.58
C ASP A 32 15.93 -7.87 -2.65
N VAL A 33 16.36 -8.26 -3.86
CA VAL A 33 15.47 -8.42 -5.02
C VAL A 33 14.44 -9.53 -4.78
N GLU A 34 14.80 -10.60 -4.08
CA GLU A 34 13.87 -11.69 -3.79
C GLU A 34 12.77 -11.24 -2.84
N LEU A 35 13.12 -10.43 -1.83
CA LEU A 35 12.13 -9.86 -0.93
C LEU A 35 11.17 -8.91 -1.65
N LEU A 36 11.68 -8.08 -2.58
CA LEU A 36 10.82 -7.21 -3.41
C LEU A 36 9.88 -8.03 -4.30
N GLU A 37 10.39 -9.06 -4.96
CA GLU A 37 9.60 -9.94 -5.82
C GLU A 37 8.54 -10.70 -5.01
N ARG A 38 8.89 -11.19 -3.80
CA ARG A 38 7.93 -11.83 -2.89
C ARG A 38 6.81 -10.89 -2.43
N ARG A 39 7.10 -9.60 -2.21
CA ARG A 39 6.12 -8.62 -1.71
C ARG A 39 5.24 -8.00 -2.78
N SER A 40 5.73 -7.93 -4.01
CA SER A 40 5.05 -7.21 -5.11
C SER A 40 4.64 -8.10 -6.29
N GLY A 41 5.21 -9.30 -6.41
CA GLY A 41 5.08 -10.14 -7.60
C GLY A 41 5.80 -9.57 -8.83
N ALA A 42 6.61 -8.51 -8.69
CA ALA A 42 7.33 -7.86 -9.77
C ALA A 42 8.86 -8.01 -9.62
N ARG A 43 9.53 -8.28 -10.73
CA ARG A 43 11.00 -8.30 -10.83
C ARG A 43 11.45 -7.42 -11.98
N LEU A 44 12.22 -6.37 -11.68
CA LEU A 44 12.74 -5.43 -12.66
C LEU A 44 14.08 -5.90 -13.23
N SER A 45 14.38 -5.56 -14.49
CA SER A 45 15.72 -5.72 -15.06
C SER A 45 16.75 -4.87 -14.32
N TRP A 46 16.34 -3.66 -13.93
CA TRP A 46 17.17 -2.70 -13.21
C TRP A 46 16.38 -2.11 -12.02
N HIS A 47 16.91 -2.28 -10.81
CA HIS A 47 16.32 -1.71 -9.60
C HIS A 47 16.82 -0.29 -9.34
N LEU A 48 17.97 0.08 -9.92
CA LEU A 48 18.47 1.45 -9.97
C LEU A 48 18.29 1.96 -11.38
N TRP A 49 17.62 3.10 -11.51
CA TRP A 49 17.37 3.71 -12.81
C TRP A 49 18.47 4.73 -13.13
N PRO A 50 18.89 4.83 -14.40
CA PRO A 50 19.85 5.83 -14.83
C PRO A 50 19.24 7.22 -14.69
N ALA A 51 20.09 8.20 -14.42
CA ALA A 51 19.68 9.58 -14.29
C ALA A 51 19.58 10.30 -15.66
N SER A 52 20.06 9.67 -16.74
CA SER A 52 20.06 10.23 -18.09
C SER A 52 19.88 9.18 -19.18
N THR A 53 19.50 9.63 -20.38
CA THR A 53 19.37 8.77 -21.57
C THR A 53 20.71 8.16 -22.00
N ALA A 54 21.81 8.90 -21.90
CA ALA A 54 23.14 8.38 -22.20
C ALA A 54 23.51 7.21 -21.28
N GLN A 55 23.25 7.35 -19.97
CA GLN A 55 23.45 6.24 -19.02
C GLN A 55 22.53 5.07 -19.32
N ALA A 56 21.30 5.32 -19.76
CA ALA A 56 20.36 4.27 -20.16
C ALA A 56 20.86 3.46 -21.36
N GLU A 57 21.44 4.12 -22.36
CA GLU A 57 22.02 3.48 -23.55
C GLU A 57 23.22 2.59 -23.21
N GLU A 58 24.02 2.97 -22.21
CA GLU A 58 25.19 2.21 -21.74
C GLU A 58 24.82 0.90 -21.02
N MET A 59 23.62 0.78 -20.46
CA MET A 59 23.26 -0.38 -19.63
C MET A 59 23.10 -1.69 -20.43
N GLY A 60 22.97 -1.62 -21.76
CA GLY A 60 22.93 -2.77 -22.68
C GLY A 60 21.66 -3.64 -22.63
N ALA A 61 21.06 -3.84 -21.46
CA ALA A 61 19.78 -4.54 -21.31
C ALA A 61 18.61 -3.56 -21.16
N PRO A 62 17.43 -3.84 -21.75
CA PRO A 62 16.30 -2.93 -21.74
C PRO A 62 15.68 -2.74 -20.34
N PHE A 63 14.98 -1.62 -20.16
CA PHE A 63 14.07 -1.44 -19.03
C PHE A 63 12.85 -2.31 -19.20
N GLY A 64 12.60 -3.14 -18.21
CA GLY A 64 11.42 -3.98 -18.18
C GLY A 64 11.23 -4.61 -16.81
N LEU A 65 10.12 -5.33 -16.69
CA LEU A 65 9.82 -6.12 -15.52
C LEU A 65 9.06 -7.38 -15.92
N LEU A 66 9.18 -8.41 -15.09
CA LEU A 66 8.29 -9.56 -15.07
C LEU A 66 7.30 -9.35 -13.94
N TYR A 67 6.00 -9.47 -14.22
CA TYR A 67 4.95 -9.30 -13.23
C TYR A 67 4.04 -10.51 -13.20
N SER A 68 3.74 -10.98 -11.99
CA SER A 68 2.79 -12.06 -11.73
C SER A 68 1.61 -11.52 -10.92
N PRO A 69 0.54 -11.01 -11.59
CA PRO A 69 -0.56 -10.33 -10.91
C PRO A 69 -1.26 -11.17 -9.84
N MET A 70 -1.41 -12.47 -10.10
CA MET A 70 -2.11 -13.41 -9.21
C MET A 70 -1.15 -14.22 -8.34
N ARG A 71 0.09 -13.75 -8.13
CA ARG A 71 1.04 -14.44 -7.28
C ARG A 71 0.51 -14.44 -5.83
N PRO A 72 0.53 -15.58 -5.12
CA PRO A 72 0.25 -15.58 -3.69
C PRO A 72 1.27 -14.72 -2.93
N ILE A 73 0.77 -13.74 -2.17
CA ILE A 73 1.56 -12.87 -1.31
C ILE A 73 1.08 -13.06 0.13
N ASP A 74 2.00 -13.40 1.02
CA ASP A 74 1.68 -13.59 2.44
C ASP A 74 1.25 -12.27 3.07
N GLY A 75 0.09 -12.27 3.74
CA GLY A 75 -0.46 -11.06 4.37
C GLY A 75 -1.02 -10.02 3.39
N LEU A 76 -1.31 -10.41 2.14
CA LEU A 76 -1.95 -9.54 1.16
C LEU A 76 -3.28 -8.98 1.68
N VAL A 77 -3.42 -7.65 1.67
CA VAL A 77 -4.64 -6.99 2.12
C VAL A 77 -5.67 -6.97 0.99
N ARG A 78 -6.89 -7.40 1.32
CA ARG A 78 -8.07 -7.31 0.45
C ARG A 78 -9.04 -6.28 1.00
N LEU A 79 -9.52 -5.40 0.13
CA LEU A 79 -10.45 -4.33 0.49
C LEU A 79 -11.79 -4.53 -0.21
N GLU A 80 -12.86 -4.64 0.57
CA GLU A 80 -14.25 -4.81 0.09
C GLU A 80 -14.86 -3.48 -0.36
N ARG A 81 -14.26 -2.86 -1.38
CA ARG A 81 -14.63 -1.54 -1.87
C ARG A 81 -14.02 -1.27 -3.23
N GLU A 82 -14.54 -0.25 -3.91
CA GLU A 82 -13.91 0.24 -5.12
C GLU A 82 -12.60 1.02 -4.83
N PRO A 83 -11.61 0.93 -5.74
CA PRO A 83 -10.38 1.70 -5.65
C PRO A 83 -10.65 3.20 -5.81
N VAL A 84 -9.97 4.03 -5.02
CA VAL A 84 -9.98 5.49 -5.20
C VAL A 84 -9.15 5.82 -6.44
N ARG A 85 -9.77 6.39 -7.46
CA ARG A 85 -9.12 6.71 -8.75
C ARG A 85 -8.85 8.19 -8.90
N CYS A 86 -7.73 8.52 -9.54
CA CYS A 86 -7.41 9.87 -9.96
C CYS A 86 -8.42 10.33 -11.00
N SER A 87 -8.93 11.56 -10.83
CA SER A 87 -9.89 12.21 -11.73
C SER A 87 -9.36 12.48 -13.15
N HIS A 88 -8.03 12.44 -13.35
CA HIS A 88 -7.40 12.77 -14.62
C HIS A 88 -6.87 11.56 -15.39
N CYS A 89 -6.16 10.65 -14.73
CA CYS A 89 -5.51 9.51 -15.39
C CYS A 89 -6.06 8.14 -14.98
N ALA A 90 -7.08 8.10 -14.12
CA ALA A 90 -7.66 6.88 -13.54
C ALA A 90 -6.69 6.01 -12.71
N GLY A 91 -5.47 6.48 -12.46
CA GLY A 91 -4.50 5.85 -11.57
C GLY A 91 -5.05 5.70 -10.15
N VAL A 92 -4.76 4.58 -9.50
CA VAL A 92 -5.31 4.25 -8.18
C VAL A 92 -4.49 4.90 -7.07
N LEU A 93 -5.15 5.37 -6.01
CA LEU A 93 -4.52 5.84 -4.78
C LEU A 93 -3.59 4.76 -4.23
N ASN A 94 -2.36 5.15 -3.88
CA ASN A 94 -1.32 4.23 -3.46
C ASN A 94 -0.40 4.91 -2.44
N PRO A 95 0.49 4.16 -1.75
CA PRO A 95 1.34 4.70 -0.69
C PRO A 95 2.32 5.80 -1.13
N PHE A 96 2.53 5.96 -2.44
CA PHE A 96 3.43 6.97 -3.02
C PHE A 96 2.71 8.29 -3.33
N ALA A 97 1.38 8.36 -3.16
CA ALA A 97 0.64 9.60 -3.29
C ALA A 97 0.92 10.56 -2.12
N SER A 98 0.96 11.86 -2.41
CA SER A 98 0.98 12.89 -1.36
C SER A 98 -0.44 13.17 -0.92
N VAL A 99 -0.75 13.03 0.38
CA VAL A 99 -2.10 13.14 0.92
C VAL A 99 -2.17 14.30 1.91
N ASP A 100 -3.14 15.19 1.69
CA ASP A 100 -3.50 16.25 2.62
C ASP A 100 -4.91 15.97 3.17
N ILE A 101 -4.94 15.48 4.42
CA ILE A 101 -6.17 15.12 5.12
C ILE A 101 -6.99 16.38 5.45
N ALA A 102 -6.34 17.50 5.75
CA ALA A 102 -7.03 18.73 6.15
C ALA A 102 -7.84 19.33 5.00
N SER A 103 -7.24 19.37 3.80
CA SER A 103 -7.96 19.82 2.60
C SER A 103 -8.76 18.71 1.90
N ARG A 104 -8.67 17.45 2.37
CA ARG A 104 -9.27 16.25 1.76
C ARG A 104 -8.88 16.10 0.30
N ARG A 105 -7.59 16.21 0.02
CA ARG A 105 -7.03 16.10 -1.32
C ARG A 105 -5.83 15.18 -1.33
N TRP A 106 -5.55 14.60 -2.49
CA TRP A 106 -4.34 13.85 -2.72
C TRP A 106 -3.76 14.17 -4.09
N GLN A 107 -2.44 14.15 -4.20
CA GLN A 107 -1.71 14.31 -5.44
C GLN A 107 -1.33 12.94 -5.99
N CYS A 108 -1.74 12.66 -7.22
CA CYS A 108 -1.46 11.39 -7.89
C CYS A 108 0.04 11.22 -8.15
N SER A 109 0.61 10.07 -7.76
CA SER A 109 2.02 9.72 -7.98
C SER A 109 2.39 9.45 -9.45
N LEU A 110 1.39 9.32 -10.34
CA LEU A 110 1.60 9.03 -11.76
C LEU A 110 1.54 10.29 -12.64
N CYS A 111 0.55 11.16 -12.41
CA CYS A 111 0.33 12.34 -13.26
C CYS A 111 0.46 13.67 -12.51
N SER A 112 0.78 13.65 -11.21
CA SER A 112 0.91 14.82 -10.34
C SER A 112 -0.35 15.70 -10.23
N SER A 113 -1.48 15.29 -10.79
CA SER A 113 -2.76 15.99 -10.66
C SER A 113 -3.37 15.77 -9.29
N VAL A 114 -4.17 16.73 -8.83
CA VAL A 114 -4.82 16.68 -7.52
C VAL A 114 -6.25 16.19 -7.66
N SER A 115 -6.63 15.20 -6.84
CA SER A 115 -7.98 14.64 -6.78
C SER A 115 -8.55 14.76 -5.36
N GLU A 116 -9.86 14.68 -5.23
CA GLU A 116 -10.52 14.66 -3.93
C GLU A 116 -10.24 13.35 -3.19
N LEU A 117 -10.05 13.45 -1.88
CA LEU A 117 -9.86 12.31 -0.99
C LEU A 117 -11.21 11.93 -0.37
N PRO A 118 -11.69 10.68 -0.54
CA PRO A 118 -12.94 10.23 0.07
C PRO A 118 -12.95 10.37 1.59
N ALA A 119 -14.13 10.68 2.14
CA ALA A 119 -14.31 10.93 3.58
C ALA A 119 -13.92 9.71 4.43
N GLU A 120 -14.20 8.50 3.96
CA GLU A 120 -13.83 7.24 4.60
C GLU A 120 -12.31 7.09 4.81
N ILE A 121 -11.49 7.64 3.91
CA ILE A 121 -10.03 7.63 4.01
C ILE A 121 -9.56 8.80 4.88
N ALA A 122 -10.16 9.98 4.71
CA ALA A 122 -9.79 11.19 5.44
C ALA A 122 -10.09 11.10 6.95
N TYR A 123 -11.18 10.42 7.33
CA TYR A 123 -11.64 10.29 8.72
C TYR A 123 -11.42 8.90 9.31
N ALA A 124 -10.63 8.05 8.65
CA ALA A 124 -10.30 6.73 9.16
C ALA A 124 -9.61 6.85 10.53
N SER A 125 -9.99 5.97 11.47
CA SER A 125 -9.39 5.93 12.82
C SER A 125 -7.92 5.52 12.81
N SER A 126 -7.49 4.81 11.77
CA SER A 126 -6.12 4.38 11.51
C SER A 126 -5.76 4.69 10.07
N ARG A 127 -4.45 4.71 9.76
CA ARG A 127 -3.98 4.95 8.39
C ARG A 127 -4.54 3.86 7.46
N PRO A 128 -5.30 4.20 6.41
CA PRO A 128 -5.87 3.22 5.49
C PRO A 128 -4.79 2.39 4.79
N ALA A 129 -5.11 1.12 4.48
CA ALA A 129 -4.16 0.17 3.91
C ALA A 129 -3.57 0.68 2.58
N GLU A 130 -4.38 1.35 1.76
CA GLU A 130 -3.97 1.95 0.48
C GLU A 130 -2.83 2.97 0.62
N LEU A 131 -2.64 3.53 1.82
CA LEU A 131 -1.61 4.51 2.10
C LEU A 131 -0.45 3.94 2.91
N GLN A 132 -0.51 2.68 3.35
CA GLN A 132 0.57 2.05 4.12
C GLN A 132 1.67 1.56 3.17
N PRO A 133 2.94 1.95 3.36
CA PRO A 133 4.05 1.49 2.52
C PRO A 133 4.17 -0.04 2.45
N GLU A 134 3.72 -0.74 3.50
CA GLU A 134 3.74 -2.18 3.58
C GLU A 134 2.72 -2.85 2.65
N CYS A 135 1.66 -2.12 2.30
CA CYS A 135 0.54 -2.53 1.46
C CYS A 135 0.62 -1.86 0.08
N ALA A 136 1.81 -1.81 -0.52
CA ALA A 136 1.99 -1.30 -1.89
C ALA A 136 1.36 -2.23 -2.95
N THR A 137 1.05 -3.47 -2.57
CA THR A 137 0.28 -4.43 -3.36
C THR A 137 -0.92 -4.86 -2.52
N ILE A 138 -2.12 -4.67 -3.07
CA ILE A 138 -3.41 -4.98 -2.44
C ILE A 138 -4.40 -5.45 -3.51
N GLU A 139 -5.46 -6.11 -3.08
CA GLU A 139 -6.58 -6.50 -3.94
C GLU A 139 -7.85 -5.75 -3.53
N TYR A 140 -8.67 -5.43 -4.52
CA TYR A 140 -9.99 -4.84 -4.32
C TYR A 140 -11.04 -5.86 -4.70
N GLU A 141 -12.00 -6.09 -3.82
CA GLU A 141 -13.19 -6.87 -4.12
C GLU A 141 -14.26 -5.90 -4.60
N MET A 142 -14.53 -5.95 -5.91
CA MET A 142 -15.57 -5.13 -6.51
C MET A 142 -16.94 -5.60 -5.99
N PRO A 143 -17.83 -4.68 -5.56
CA PRO A 143 -19.20 -5.04 -5.23
C PRO A 143 -19.81 -5.79 -6.41
N GLN A 144 -20.25 -7.03 -6.20
CA GLN A 144 -20.90 -7.77 -7.27
C GLN A 144 -22.19 -7.02 -7.63
N GLY A 145 -22.22 -6.44 -8.83
CA GLY A 145 -23.46 -5.95 -9.41
C GLY A 145 -24.48 -7.10 -9.49
N PRO A 146 -25.79 -6.81 -9.60
CA PRO A 146 -26.76 -7.86 -9.85
C PRO A 146 -26.30 -8.65 -11.08
N GLN A 147 -26.06 -9.96 -10.89
CA GLN A 147 -25.79 -10.90 -11.97
C GLN A 147 -26.95 -10.76 -12.97
N LEU A 148 -26.64 -10.36 -14.22
CA LEU A 148 -27.63 -10.24 -15.29
C LEU A 148 -28.31 -11.58 -15.59
#